data_AF-A0A5B6X165-F1
#
_entry.id   AF-A0A5B6X165-F1
#
_cell.length_a   1.000
_cell.length_b   1.000
_cell.length_c   1.000
_cell.angle_alpha   90.00
_cell.angle_beta   90.00
_cell.angle_gamma   90.00
#
_symmetry.space_group_name_H-M   'P 1'
#
loop_
_entity.id
_entity.type
_entity.pdbx_description
1 polymer ?
#
loop_
_entity_poly.entity_id
_entity_poly.type
_entity_poly.pdbx_seq_one_letter_code
_entity_poly.pdbx_strand_id
1 'polypeptide(L)'
;MVASQLAAVLSKLQTLYSDHASVVSMNLFVALLCASIVIGHLLEENRWMNESITALAIGLCTGVVILLTSGGKSSRLLVFSEDLFFIYLLPPIIFNAGFSVKKKQFFRNFITIMLFGAVGTLISWSIISFGTFYNFMDAVATFVQFR
;
A
#
# COMPACT_ATOMS: atom_id res chain seq x y z
N MET A 1 -5.97 -48.96 -25.97
CA MET A 1 -6.32 -47.83 -26.84
C MET A 1 -7.38 -46.91 -26.24
N VAL A 2 -8.43 -47.43 -25.59
CA VAL A 2 -9.45 -46.61 -24.88
C VAL A 2 -8.91 -45.96 -23.59
N ALA A 3 -8.10 -46.67 -22.81
CA ALA A 3 -7.52 -46.14 -21.56
C ALA A 3 -6.56 -44.95 -21.76
N SER A 4 -5.80 -44.95 -22.86
CA SER A 4 -4.91 -43.82 -23.20
C SER A 4 -5.68 -42.59 -23.69
N GLN A 5 -6.81 -42.79 -24.36
CA GLN A 5 -7.72 -41.71 -24.74
C GLN A 5 -8.43 -41.14 -23.51
N LEU A 6 -8.86 -41.99 -22.56
CA LEU A 6 -9.47 -41.54 -21.32
C LEU A 6 -8.49 -40.72 -20.46
N ALA A 7 -7.22 -41.12 -20.39
CA ALA A 7 -6.17 -40.37 -19.70
C ALA A 7 -5.87 -39.02 -20.39
N ALA A 8 -5.84 -38.99 -21.73
CA ALA A 8 -5.70 -37.76 -22.50
C ALA A 8 -6.91 -36.82 -22.33
N VAL A 9 -8.11 -37.40 -22.22
CA VAL A 9 -9.36 -36.73 -21.85
C VAL A 9 -9.52 -36.68 -20.33
N LEU A 10 -8.48 -36.87 -19.53
CA LEU A 10 -8.51 -36.51 -18.10
C LEU A 10 -7.53 -35.37 -17.84
N SER A 11 -6.37 -35.44 -18.48
CA SER A 11 -5.43 -34.33 -18.52
C SER A 11 -6.03 -33.09 -19.19
N LYS A 12 -6.80 -33.23 -20.30
CA LYS A 12 -7.43 -32.09 -20.99
C LYS A 12 -8.47 -31.33 -20.17
N LEU A 13 -9.20 -32.00 -19.28
CA LEU A 13 -10.24 -31.34 -18.45
C LEU A 13 -9.65 -30.86 -17.14
N GLN A 14 -8.55 -31.46 -16.69
CA GLN A 14 -7.75 -30.90 -15.60
C GLN A 14 -7.04 -29.62 -16.03
N THR A 15 -6.51 -29.54 -17.27
CA THR A 15 -5.99 -28.28 -17.83
C THR A 15 -7.10 -27.27 -18.09
N LEU A 16 -8.25 -27.65 -18.64
CA LEU A 16 -9.37 -26.72 -18.81
C LEU A 16 -9.88 -26.18 -17.47
N TYR A 17 -9.96 -27.01 -16.43
CA TYR A 17 -10.33 -26.56 -15.08
C TYR A 17 -9.31 -25.57 -14.49
N SER A 18 -8.01 -25.85 -14.65
CA SER A 18 -6.93 -24.97 -14.18
C SER A 18 -6.85 -23.66 -14.98
N ASP A 19 -7.11 -23.71 -16.29
CA ASP A 19 -7.19 -22.53 -17.16
C ASP A 19 -8.43 -21.69 -16.82
N HIS A 20 -9.58 -22.33 -16.59
CA HIS A 20 -10.81 -21.66 -16.15
C HIS A 20 -10.64 -20.97 -14.78
N ALA A 21 -9.92 -21.57 -13.83
CA ALA A 21 -9.67 -20.95 -12.53
C ALA A 21 -8.73 -19.72 -12.64
N SER A 22 -7.70 -19.78 -13.48
CA SER A 22 -6.73 -18.69 -13.69
C SER A 22 -7.33 -17.52 -14.49
N VAL A 23 -8.16 -17.79 -15.50
CA VAL A 23 -8.88 -16.72 -16.22
C VAL A 23 -9.96 -16.09 -15.35
N VAL A 24 -10.59 -16.85 -14.44
CA VAL A 24 -11.55 -16.32 -13.48
C VAL A 24 -10.88 -15.39 -12.48
N SER A 25 -9.68 -15.73 -11.98
CA SER A 25 -8.94 -14.83 -11.08
C SER A 25 -8.49 -13.55 -11.78
N MET A 26 -8.06 -13.63 -13.04
CA MET A 26 -7.72 -12.45 -13.85
C MET A 26 -8.94 -11.58 -14.15
N ASN A 27 -10.09 -12.17 -14.49
CA ASN A 27 -11.33 -11.44 -14.74
C ASN A 27 -11.90 -10.82 -13.45
N LEU A 28 -11.80 -11.54 -12.31
CA LEU A 28 -12.17 -11.03 -10.99
C LEU A 28 -11.28 -9.84 -10.58
N PHE A 29 -9.97 -9.92 -10.87
CA PHE A 29 -9.03 -8.83 -10.62
C PHE A 29 -9.38 -7.58 -11.42
N VAL A 30 -9.67 -7.74 -12.72
CA VAL A 30 -10.08 -6.65 -13.60
C VAL A 30 -11.43 -6.06 -13.16
N ALA A 31 -12.38 -6.89 -12.76
CA ALA A 31 -13.68 -6.44 -12.25
C ALA A 31 -13.56 -5.70 -10.91
N LEU A 32 -12.70 -6.17 -10.00
CA LEU A 32 -12.41 -5.51 -8.72
C LEU A 32 -11.70 -4.17 -8.93
N LEU A 33 -10.75 -4.09 -9.87
CA LEU A 33 -10.11 -2.83 -10.26
C LEU A 33 -11.11 -1.85 -10.86
N CYS A 34 -11.99 -2.33 -11.75
CA CYS A 34 -13.01 -1.48 -12.35
C CYS A 34 -14.00 -0.96 -11.30
N ALA A 35 -14.42 -1.82 -10.36
CA ALA A 35 -15.26 -1.44 -9.24
C ALA A 35 -14.57 -0.44 -8.31
N SER A 36 -13.30 -0.64 -7.96
CA SER A 36 -12.56 0.28 -7.09
C SER A 36 -12.37 1.66 -7.71
N ILE A 37 -12.16 1.73 -9.03
CA ILE A 37 -12.08 2.99 -9.79
C ILE A 37 -13.44 3.69 -9.81
N VAL A 38 -14.52 2.96 -10.08
CA VAL A 38 -15.89 3.51 -10.12
C VAL A 38 -16.32 4.02 -8.74
N ILE A 39 -16.00 3.29 -7.68
CA ILE A 39 -16.27 3.68 -6.29
C ILE A 39 -15.45 4.93 -5.93
N GLY A 40 -14.18 4.99 -6.33
CA GLY A 40 -13.34 6.20 -6.14
C GLY A 40 -13.95 7.42 -6.83
N HIS A 41 -14.42 7.26 -8.06
CA HIS A 41 -15.03 8.34 -8.85
C HIS A 41 -16.40 8.78 -8.30
N LEU A 42 -17.21 7.86 -7.77
CA LEU A 42 -18.47 8.18 -7.08
C LEU A 42 -18.24 8.87 -5.73
N LEU A 43 -17.15 8.54 -5.06
CA LEU A 43 -16.77 9.13 -3.78
C LEU A 43 -16.19 10.54 -3.96
N GLU A 44 -15.56 10.81 -5.10
CA GLU A 44 -15.06 12.14 -5.49
C GLU A 44 -16.18 13.13 -5.83
N GLU A 45 -17.32 12.64 -6.32
CA GLU A 45 -18.51 13.46 -6.58
C GLU A 45 -19.17 13.97 -5.28
N ASN A 46 -19.01 13.23 -4.17
CA ASN A 46 -19.37 13.71 -2.85
C ASN A 46 -18.27 14.64 -2.32
N ARG A 47 -18.50 15.94 -2.50
CA ARG A 47 -17.65 17.11 -2.21
C ARG A 47 -17.18 17.30 -0.75
N TRP A 48 -17.06 16.22 0.03
CA TRP A 48 -16.79 16.18 1.46
C TRP A 48 -15.44 15.56 1.86
N MET A 49 -14.61 15.10 0.93
CA MET A 49 -13.34 14.44 1.28
C MET A 49 -12.11 15.14 0.71
N ASN A 50 -11.07 15.29 1.54
CA ASN A 50 -9.80 15.90 1.17
C ASN A 50 -9.15 15.15 0.00
N GLU A 51 -8.66 15.90 -0.98
CA GLU A 51 -7.93 15.42 -2.16
C GLU A 51 -6.81 14.40 -1.80
N SER A 52 -6.09 14.64 -0.71
CA SER A 52 -5.06 13.72 -0.19
C SER A 52 -5.62 12.42 0.38
N ILE A 53 -6.79 12.46 1.03
CA ILE A 53 -7.43 11.28 1.62
C ILE A 53 -7.99 10.39 0.51
N THR A 54 -8.61 10.98 -0.52
CA THR A 54 -9.12 10.25 -1.68
C THR A 54 -7.99 9.55 -2.42
N ALA A 55 -6.89 10.25 -2.70
CA ALA A 55 -5.71 9.65 -3.34
C ALA A 55 -5.12 8.48 -2.52
N LEU A 56 -5.03 8.65 -1.20
CA LEU A 56 -4.54 7.62 -0.28
C LEU A 56 -5.48 6.41 -0.20
N ALA A 57 -6.80 6.66 -0.16
CA ALA A 57 -7.82 5.60 -0.12
C ALA A 57 -7.83 4.78 -1.42
N ILE A 58 -7.74 5.43 -2.59
CA ILE A 58 -7.67 4.75 -3.89
C ILE A 58 -6.40 3.89 -3.98
N GLY A 59 -5.25 4.42 -3.55
CA GLY A 59 -4.00 3.68 -3.49
C GLY A 59 -4.07 2.48 -2.56
N LEU A 60 -4.66 2.64 -1.37
CA LEU A 60 -4.85 1.57 -0.39
C LEU A 60 -5.80 0.48 -0.90
N CYS A 61 -6.95 0.84 -1.45
CA CYS A 61 -7.92 -0.10 -2.01
C CYS A 61 -7.29 -0.90 -3.16
N THR A 62 -6.58 -0.22 -4.07
CA THR A 62 -5.88 -0.88 -5.19
C THR A 62 -4.79 -1.83 -4.69
N GLY A 63 -3.98 -1.40 -3.71
CA GLY A 63 -2.94 -2.24 -3.10
C GLY A 63 -3.49 -3.47 -2.38
N VAL A 64 -4.58 -3.33 -1.61
CA VAL A 64 -5.23 -4.44 -0.90
C VAL A 64 -5.84 -5.45 -1.87
N VAL A 65 -6.50 -4.99 -2.94
CA VAL A 65 -7.07 -5.87 -3.98
C VAL A 65 -5.98 -6.69 -4.68
N ILE A 66 -4.85 -6.08 -5.01
CA ILE A 66 -3.69 -6.76 -5.61
C ILE A 66 -3.12 -7.80 -4.63
N LEU A 67 -2.99 -7.44 -3.35
CA LEU A 67 -2.46 -8.32 -2.31
C LEU A 67 -3.32 -9.57 -2.10
N LEU A 68 -4.64 -9.38 -2.01
CA LEU A 68 -5.61 -10.45 -1.82
C LEU A 68 -5.69 -11.37 -3.04
N THR A 69 -5.67 -10.81 -4.25
CA THR A 69 -5.71 -11.59 -5.50
C THR A 69 -4.42 -12.40 -5.70
N SER A 70 -3.27 -11.84 -5.33
CA SER A 70 -1.97 -12.50 -5.55
C SER A 70 -1.61 -13.56 -4.50
N GLY A 71 -2.50 -13.85 -3.55
CA GLY A 71 -2.41 -15.02 -2.65
C GLY A 71 -1.10 -15.12 -1.86
N GLY A 72 -0.48 -13.99 -1.52
CA GLY A 72 0.79 -13.94 -0.78
C GLY A 72 2.01 -14.49 -1.53
N LYS A 73 1.89 -14.81 -2.83
CA LYS A 73 2.98 -15.39 -3.64
C LYS A 73 3.31 -14.54 -4.86
N SER A 74 3.39 -13.23 -4.69
CA SER A 74 4.17 -12.37 -5.58
C SER A 74 4.85 -11.27 -4.80
N SER A 75 6.12 -11.53 -4.49
CA SER A 75 7.06 -10.47 -4.20
C SER A 75 7.17 -9.50 -5.36
N ARG A 76 6.82 -9.85 -6.62
CA ARG A 76 7.16 -9.01 -7.79
C ARG A 76 6.26 -7.79 -8.05
N LEU A 77 4.98 -7.80 -7.66
CA LEU A 77 4.10 -6.62 -7.81
C LEU A 77 4.22 -5.64 -6.63
N LEU A 78 4.58 -6.14 -5.44
CA LEU A 78 5.01 -5.31 -4.30
C LEU A 78 6.50 -4.93 -4.36
N VAL A 79 7.32 -5.62 -5.18
CA VAL A 79 8.65 -5.19 -5.63
C VAL A 79 8.49 -4.25 -6.83
N PHE A 80 7.61 -3.27 -6.69
CA PHE A 80 7.99 -1.97 -7.24
C PHE A 80 9.10 -1.51 -6.30
N SER A 81 10.35 -1.65 -6.76
CA SER A 81 11.53 -1.46 -5.93
C SER A 81 11.41 -0.13 -5.20
N GLU A 82 11.41 -0.16 -3.87
CA GLU A 82 11.42 1.04 -3.03
C GLU A 82 12.51 2.02 -3.50
N ASP A 83 13.64 1.46 -3.95
CA ASP A 83 14.74 2.19 -4.57
C ASP A 83 14.33 2.97 -5.82
N LEU A 84 13.52 2.41 -6.73
CA LEU A 84 13.08 3.12 -7.94
C LEU A 84 12.07 4.22 -7.61
N PHE A 85 11.19 3.99 -6.63
CA PHE A 85 10.29 5.03 -6.14
C PHE A 85 11.08 6.18 -5.50
N PHE A 86 12.05 5.86 -4.65
CA PHE A 86 12.87 6.85 -3.97
C PHE A 86 13.79 7.62 -4.93
N ILE A 87 14.40 6.93 -5.90
CA ILE A 87 15.35 7.54 -6.85
C ILE A 87 14.64 8.37 -7.92
N TYR A 88 13.47 7.95 -8.41
CA TYR A 88 12.79 8.62 -9.54
C TYR A 88 11.53 9.40 -9.18
N LEU A 89 10.71 8.92 -8.25
CA LEU A 89 9.41 9.57 -7.92
C LEU A 89 9.55 10.58 -6.78
N LEU A 90 10.38 10.32 -5.78
CA LEU A 90 10.55 11.24 -4.66
C LEU A 90 11.10 12.63 -5.07
N PRO A 91 12.14 12.75 -5.93
CA PRO A 91 12.71 14.05 -6.26
C PRO A 91 11.71 14.98 -6.97
N PRO A 92 10.94 14.54 -7.99
CA PRO A 92 9.88 15.36 -8.58
C PRO A 92 8.77 15.75 -7.61
N ILE A 93 8.35 14.85 -6.71
CA ILE A 93 7.28 15.12 -5.74
C ILE A 93 7.72 16.19 -4.73
N ILE A 94 8.90 16.02 -4.13
CA ILE A 94 9.47 16.99 -3.16
C ILE A 94 9.67 18.34 -3.84
N PHE A 95 10.16 18.35 -5.08
CA PHE A 95 10.38 19.57 -5.84
C PHE A 95 9.07 20.30 -6.15
N ASN A 96 8.04 19.60 -6.64
CA ASN A 96 6.73 20.17 -6.91
C ASN A 96 6.08 20.74 -5.64
N ALA A 97 6.13 19.98 -4.53
CA ALA A 97 5.63 20.43 -3.24
C ALA A 97 6.39 21.67 -2.73
N GLY A 98 7.72 21.69 -2.85
CA GLY A 98 8.57 22.81 -2.44
C GLY A 98 8.36 24.10 -3.24
N PHE A 99 8.07 23.99 -4.55
CA PHE A 99 7.78 25.15 -5.40
C PHE A 99 6.38 25.73 -5.21
N SER A 100 5.40 24.91 -4.82
CA SER A 100 4.03 25.33 -4.51
C SER A 100 3.94 26.22 -3.25
N VAL A 101 4.94 26.13 -2.35
CA VAL A 101 4.97 26.95 -1.13
C VAL A 101 5.19 28.44 -1.46
N LYS A 102 4.32 29.30 -0.93
CA LYS A 102 4.40 30.77 -1.09
C LYS A 102 5.71 31.31 -0.50
N LYS A 103 6.71 31.49 -1.36
CA LYS A 103 8.09 31.89 -0.99
C LYS A 103 8.12 33.11 -0.04
N LYS A 104 7.30 34.14 -0.28
CA LYS A 104 7.30 35.37 0.55
C LYS A 104 6.86 35.18 2.01
N GLN A 105 5.94 34.25 2.29
CA GLN A 105 5.46 33.96 3.66
C GLN A 105 6.30 32.89 4.34
N PHE A 106 6.80 31.92 3.57
CA PHE A 106 7.67 30.86 4.06
C PHE A 106 9.01 31.42 4.57
N PHE A 107 9.66 32.32 3.82
CA PHE A 107 10.92 32.92 4.25
C PHE A 107 10.79 33.80 5.51
N ARG A 108 9.62 34.43 5.73
CA ARG A 108 9.39 35.26 6.94
C ARG A 108 9.22 34.43 8.22
N ASN A 109 8.67 33.23 8.11
CA ASN A 109 8.43 32.33 9.24
C ASN A 109 9.29 31.06 9.17
N PHE A 110 10.38 31.10 8.41
CA PHE A 110 11.22 29.93 8.12
C PHE A 110 11.70 29.25 9.40
N ILE A 111 12.12 30.05 10.39
CA ILE A 111 12.58 29.55 11.68
C ILE A 111 11.46 28.80 12.40
N THR A 112 10.23 29.34 12.46
CA THR A 112 9.10 28.66 13.10
C THR A 112 8.75 27.34 12.41
N ILE A 113 8.78 27.30 11.08
CA ILE A 113 8.50 26.09 10.31
C ILE A 113 9.58 25.03 10.55
N MET A 114 10.86 25.44 10.52
CA MET A 114 11.99 24.55 10.83
C MET A 114 11.96 24.05 12.27
N LEU A 115 11.62 24.91 13.24
CA LEU A 115 11.53 24.54 14.64
C LEU A 115 10.36 23.58 14.87
N PHE A 116 9.20 23.85 14.27
CA PHE A 116 8.04 22.95 14.33
C PHE A 116 8.33 21.59 13.68
N GLY A 117 8.97 21.58 12.51
CA GLY A 117 9.38 20.35 11.84
C GLY A 117 10.42 19.56 12.66
N ALA A 118 11.57 20.17 12.95
CA ALA A 118 12.67 19.48 13.63
C ALA A 118 12.32 19.09 15.07
N VAL A 119 11.78 20.02 15.86
CA VAL A 119 11.41 19.74 17.26
C VAL A 119 10.21 18.81 17.32
N GLY A 120 9.21 18.97 16.44
CA GLY A 120 8.07 18.08 16.35
C GLY A 120 8.48 16.64 16.04
N THR A 121 9.35 16.43 15.05
CA THR A 121 9.87 15.08 14.74
C THR A 121 10.71 14.51 15.87
N LEU A 122 11.56 15.30 16.53
CA LEU A 122 12.34 14.85 17.69
C LEU A 122 11.44 14.39 18.84
N ILE A 123 10.41 15.17 19.18
CA ILE A 123 9.46 14.82 20.24
C ILE A 123 8.68 13.55 19.87
N SER A 124 8.14 13.47 18.65
CA SER A 124 7.42 12.27 18.20
C SER A 124 8.33 11.03 18.20
N TRP A 125 9.56 11.16 17.72
CA TRP A 125 10.56 10.09 17.74
C TRP A 125 10.83 9.62 19.18
N SER A 126 11.07 10.55 20.10
CA SER A 126 11.30 10.22 21.51
C SER A 126 10.09 9.51 22.12
N ILE A 127 8.87 10.01 21.93
CA ILE A 127 7.65 9.41 22.50
C ILE A 127 7.44 8.00 21.96
N ILE A 128 7.60 7.79 20.64
CA ILE A 128 7.44 6.47 20.02
C ILE A 128 8.51 5.52 20.53
N SER A 129 9.77 5.95 20.58
CA SER A 129 10.90 5.14 21.04
C SER A 129 10.77 4.74 22.51
N PHE A 130 10.37 5.66 23.38
CA PHE A 130 10.13 5.35 24.78
C PHE A 130 8.89 4.45 24.94
N GLY A 131 7.81 4.73 24.20
CA GLY A 131 6.58 3.95 24.24
C GLY A 131 6.80 2.49 23.86
N THR A 132 7.50 2.20 22.76
CA THR A 132 7.82 0.81 22.39
C THR A 132 8.79 0.15 23.37
N PHE A 133 9.76 0.90 23.92
CA PHE A 133 10.69 0.36 24.91
C PHE A 133 9.99 -0.04 26.22
N TYR A 134 9.06 0.77 26.74
CA TYR A 134 8.28 0.41 27.93
C TYR A 134 7.38 -0.79 27.70
N ASN A 135 6.63 -0.81 26.58
CA ASN A 135 5.78 -1.96 26.23
C ASN A 135 6.60 -3.25 26.04
N PHE A 136 7.82 -3.14 25.50
CA PHE A 136 8.74 -4.27 25.41
C PHE A 136 9.24 -4.73 26.79
N MET A 137 9.56 -3.79 27.68
CA MET A 137 10.03 -4.12 29.03
C MET A 137 8.93 -4.75 29.90
N ASP A 138 7.68 -4.29 29.78
CA ASP A 138 6.51 -4.89 30.43
C ASP A 138 6.20 -6.29 29.88
N ALA A 139 6.34 -6.49 28.56
CA ALA A 139 6.19 -7.81 27.94
C ALA A 139 7.26 -8.80 28.44
N VAL A 140 8.51 -8.35 28.57
CA VAL A 140 9.63 -9.16 29.10
C VAL A 140 9.42 -9.48 30.58
N ALA A 141 8.98 -8.52 31.40
CA ALA A 141 8.67 -8.75 32.81
C ALA A 141 7.53 -9.77 32.98
N THR A 142 6.50 -9.67 32.14
CA THR A 142 5.38 -10.64 32.12
C THR A 142 5.85 -12.05 31.72
N PHE A 143 6.77 -12.16 30.75
CA PHE A 143 7.32 -13.45 30.29
C PHE A 143 8.24 -14.10 31.33
N VAL A 144 8.99 -13.31 32.12
CA VAL A 144 9.84 -13.78 33.22
C VAL A 144 9.00 -14.21 34.43
N GLN A 145 7.87 -13.55 34.71
CA GLN A 145 6.97 -13.96 35.79
C GLN A 145 6.18 -15.24 35.46
N PHE A 146 6.08 -15.60 34.17
CA PHE A 146 5.43 -16.84 33.69
C PHE A 146 6.39 -18.05 33.62
N ARG A 147 7.69 -17.87 33.92
CA ARG A 147 8.69 -18.95 34.01
C ARG A 147 9.14 -19.17 35.44
#